data_AF-A0A936MWF2-F1
#
_entry.id   AF-A0A936MWF2-F1
#
_cell.length_a   1.000
_cell.length_b   1.000
_cell.length_c   1.000
_cell.angle_alpha   90.00
_cell.angle_beta   90.00
_cell.angle_gamma   90.00
#
_symmetry.space_group_name_H-M   'P 1'
#
loop_
_entity.id
_entity.type
_entity.pdbx_description
1 polymer ?
#
loop_
_entity_poly.entity_id
_entity_poly.type
_entity_poly.pdbx_seq_one_letter_code
_entity_poly.pdbx_strand_id
1 'polypeptide(L)'
;MDGRQFSRMMWALLVAFGVMLPVAYYGWLMPLEVGDMDPQLFERGIGSPLLAWLNGYLGVLFNYRYLGATNWLVLIPIGMVLATWRRRAPWQRGLVVFYTAALALIGAMGGFNYRYALTLQPLTIAATCVFVWLTFERKGRSARERGAFVTVMALLGVLNSAASIHYHFRVASVMAAPPPEARPGATLAERLDAGPEDLERWLNDHGVRPTDTVLVNNLPVWYYRTRRPGIYFWCGSDQLFLRDGTHALLAGRTVPGAASLLRDSLHCRYIFSTGELSALSPPFTRFLAEACEPVATDPKGHTLHRVKDTLRR
;
A
#
# COMPACT_ATOMS: atom_id res chain seq x y z
N MET A 1 12.82 -19.06 34.30
CA MET A 1 11.47 -18.46 34.18
C MET A 1 10.45 -19.51 34.58
N ASP A 2 9.64 -19.21 35.58
CA ASP A 2 8.51 -20.08 35.94
C ASP A 2 7.48 -20.13 34.78
N GLY A 3 6.77 -21.26 34.64
CA GLY A 3 5.85 -21.53 33.54
C GLY A 3 4.78 -20.44 33.37
N ARG A 4 4.38 -19.81 34.48
CA ARG A 4 3.44 -18.67 34.51
C ARG A 4 4.03 -17.39 33.92
N GLN A 5 5.28 -17.04 34.27
CA GLN A 5 5.95 -15.83 33.74
C GLN A 5 6.09 -15.88 32.22
N PHE A 6 6.51 -17.02 31.66
CA PHE A 6 6.63 -17.14 30.20
C PHE A 6 5.28 -17.09 29.51
N SER A 7 4.21 -17.57 30.16
CA SER A 7 2.85 -17.47 29.59
C SER A 7 2.38 -16.03 29.50
N ARG A 8 2.62 -15.22 30.54
CA ARG A 8 2.28 -13.79 30.54
C ARG A 8 3.10 -13.03 29.51
N MET A 9 4.40 -13.31 29.42
CA MET A 9 5.29 -12.72 28.42
C MET A 9 4.84 -13.06 27.00
N MET A 10 4.44 -14.30 26.73
CA MET A 10 3.95 -14.68 25.40
C MET A 10 2.66 -13.97 25.01
N TRP A 11 1.69 -13.90 25.93
CA TRP A 11 0.47 -13.14 25.68
C TRP A 11 0.76 -11.64 25.51
N ALA A 12 1.66 -11.08 26.32
CA ALA A 12 2.09 -9.70 26.19
C ALA A 12 2.77 -9.43 24.84
N LEU A 13 3.62 -10.34 24.36
CA LEU A 13 4.24 -10.26 23.05
C LEU A 13 3.21 -10.42 21.92
N LEU A 14 2.23 -11.31 22.08
CA LEU A 14 1.19 -11.52 21.07
C LEU A 14 0.27 -10.29 20.94
N VAL A 15 -0.06 -9.64 22.06
CA VAL A 15 -0.81 -8.37 22.07
C VAL A 15 0.06 -7.22 21.57
N ALA A 16 1.32 -7.13 22.03
CA ALA A 16 2.24 -6.08 21.62
C ALA A 16 2.55 -6.14 20.12
N PHE A 17 2.86 -7.31 19.58
CA PHE A 17 3.23 -7.49 18.17
C PHE A 17 2.03 -7.75 17.24
N GLY A 18 0.94 -8.33 17.75
CA GLY A 18 -0.25 -8.62 16.95
C GLY A 18 -1.30 -7.51 16.92
N VAL A 19 -1.26 -6.56 17.87
CA VAL A 19 -2.25 -5.46 17.97
C VAL A 19 -1.57 -4.09 18.07
N MET A 20 -0.68 -3.88 19.05
CA MET A 20 -0.12 -2.54 19.30
C MET A 20 0.88 -2.10 18.23
N LEU A 21 1.79 -2.99 17.82
CA LEU A 21 2.79 -2.70 16.78
C LEU A 21 2.12 -2.43 15.42
N PRO A 22 1.07 -3.15 14.99
CA PRO A 22 0.29 -2.78 13.81
C PRO A 22 -0.40 -1.43 13.92
N VAL A 23 -0.99 -1.12 15.07
CA VAL A 23 -1.64 0.19 15.30
C VAL A 23 -0.60 1.31 15.24
N ALA A 24 0.56 1.14 15.88
CA ALA A 24 1.66 2.09 15.79
C ALA A 24 2.24 2.17 14.37
N TYR A 25 2.35 1.04 13.67
CA TYR A 25 2.87 0.97 12.33
C TYR A 25 1.95 1.68 11.33
N TYR A 26 0.67 1.35 11.27
CA TYR A 26 -0.28 2.00 10.36
C TYR A 26 -0.69 3.40 10.80
N GLY A 27 -0.66 3.69 12.10
CA GLY A 27 -1.00 5.00 12.64
C GLY A 27 0.13 6.02 12.55
N TRP A 28 1.40 5.59 12.63
CA TRP A 28 2.55 6.49 12.68
C TRP A 28 3.65 6.22 11.63
N LEU A 29 3.95 4.96 11.31
CA LEU A 29 5.11 4.62 10.44
C LEU A 29 4.72 4.44 8.97
N MET A 30 3.46 4.12 8.69
CA MET A 30 2.94 3.83 7.36
C MET A 30 1.51 4.39 7.22
N PRO A 31 1.36 5.72 7.15
CA PRO A 31 0.08 6.34 6.81
C PRO A 31 -0.33 6.12 5.33
N LEU A 32 0.57 5.55 4.53
CA LEU A 32 0.42 5.21 3.11
C LEU A 32 -0.60 4.07 2.90
N GLU A 33 -1.64 4.29 2.08
CA GLU A 33 -2.37 3.17 1.47
C GLU A 33 -1.58 2.69 0.26
N VAL A 34 -1.16 1.44 0.29
CA VAL A 34 -0.39 0.86 -0.81
C VAL A 34 -1.36 0.36 -1.87
N GLY A 35 -1.57 1.18 -2.90
CA GLY A 35 -1.72 0.64 -4.26
C GLY A 35 -0.37 0.08 -4.72
N ASP A 36 -0.37 -0.84 -5.69
CA ASP A 36 0.82 -1.48 -6.28
C ASP A 36 2.05 -0.54 -6.32
N MET A 37 2.89 -0.60 -5.28
CA MET A 37 3.98 0.37 -5.12
C MET A 37 5.12 -0.06 -6.00
N ASP A 38 5.34 0.67 -7.10
CA ASP A 38 6.48 0.46 -7.98
C ASP A 38 7.81 0.81 -7.27
N PRO A 39 8.87 -0.03 -7.36
CA PRO A 39 10.23 0.31 -6.96
C PRO A 39 10.69 1.74 -7.34
N GLN A 40 10.24 2.25 -8.49
CA GLN A 40 10.61 3.61 -8.95
C GLN A 40 10.06 4.74 -8.06
N LEU A 41 9.02 4.49 -7.26
CA LEU A 41 8.54 5.45 -6.26
C LEU A 41 9.57 5.67 -5.15
N PHE A 42 10.34 4.63 -4.78
CA PHE A 42 11.41 4.73 -3.78
C PHE A 42 12.65 5.42 -4.34
N GLU A 43 13.06 5.07 -5.55
CA GLU A 43 14.21 5.70 -6.23
C GLU A 43 14.03 7.21 -6.43
N ARG A 44 12.78 7.67 -6.55
CA ARG A 44 12.42 9.08 -6.69
C ARG A 44 12.15 9.79 -5.35
N GLY A 45 12.37 9.12 -4.23
CA GLY A 45 12.26 9.70 -2.88
C GLY A 45 10.83 9.92 -2.38
N ILE A 46 9.84 9.26 -2.99
CA ILE A 46 8.43 9.29 -2.54
C ILE A 46 8.24 8.31 -1.36
N GLY A 47 8.97 7.19 -1.34
CA GLY A 47 9.07 6.31 -0.18
C GLY A 47 10.34 6.57 0.63
N SER A 48 10.28 6.45 1.96
CA SER A 48 11.48 6.58 2.80
C SER A 48 12.39 5.34 2.65
N PRO A 49 13.71 5.47 2.87
CA PRO A 49 14.62 4.30 2.89
C PRO A 49 14.19 3.24 3.89
N LEU A 50 13.60 3.65 5.02
CA LEU A 50 13.02 2.75 6.01
C LEU A 50 11.81 2.00 5.44
N LEU A 51 10.91 2.66 4.72
CA LEU A 51 9.78 2.04 4.03
C LEU A 51 10.24 1.11 2.90
N ALA A 52 11.28 1.46 2.15
CA ALA A 52 11.88 0.58 1.15
C ALA A 52 12.43 -0.70 1.80
N TRP A 53 13.03 -0.57 2.98
CA TRP A 53 13.56 -1.70 3.73
C TRP A 53 12.45 -2.57 4.33
N LEU A 54 11.42 -1.95 4.92
CA LEU A 54 10.31 -2.64 5.58
C LEU A 54 9.30 -3.26 4.59
N ASN A 55 8.92 -2.55 3.53
CA ASN A 55 7.96 -3.01 2.53
C ASN A 55 8.62 -3.74 1.34
N GLY A 56 9.92 -3.54 1.09
CA GLY A 56 10.65 -4.21 0.00
C GLY A 56 11.49 -5.38 0.52
N TYR A 57 12.66 -5.09 1.08
CA TYR A 57 13.67 -6.12 1.40
C TYR A 57 13.27 -7.07 2.54
N LEU A 58 12.44 -6.63 3.48
CA LEU A 58 11.79 -7.47 4.49
C LEU A 58 10.35 -7.86 4.11
N GLY A 59 9.97 -7.72 2.84
CA GLY A 59 8.62 -7.67 2.24
C GLY A 59 7.63 -8.82 2.51
N VAL A 60 7.87 -9.65 3.52
CA VAL A 60 6.88 -10.58 4.06
C VAL A 60 6.02 -9.95 5.15
N LEU A 61 6.43 -8.82 5.72
CA LEU A 61 5.71 -8.21 6.84
C LEU A 61 4.67 -7.18 6.42
N PHE A 62 4.76 -6.62 5.21
CA PHE A 62 3.99 -5.42 4.91
C PHE A 62 3.65 -5.29 3.44
N ASN A 63 2.42 -5.64 3.12
CA ASN A 63 1.68 -4.97 2.06
C ASN A 63 0.15 -5.04 2.26
N TYR A 64 -0.31 -5.47 3.43
CA TYR A 64 -1.72 -5.53 3.76
C TYR A 64 -2.00 -4.62 4.92
N ARG A 65 -2.63 -3.47 4.63
CA ARG A 65 -3.15 -2.55 5.65
C ARG A 65 -3.89 -3.25 6.79
N TYR A 66 -4.53 -4.38 6.49
CA TYR A 66 -5.27 -5.18 7.46
C TYR A 66 -4.50 -6.47 7.87
N LEU A 67 -3.92 -7.25 6.94
CA LEU A 67 -3.27 -8.57 7.25
C LEU A 67 -1.80 -8.52 7.69
N GLY A 68 -1.04 -7.46 7.40
CA GLY A 68 0.43 -7.43 7.58
C GLY A 68 0.82 -7.61 9.04
N ALA A 69 -0.06 -7.14 9.94
CA ALA A 69 -0.03 -7.36 11.37
C ALA A 69 0.11 -8.84 11.78
N THR A 70 -0.64 -9.73 11.12
CA THR A 70 -0.62 -11.16 11.45
C THR A 70 0.66 -11.85 11.00
N ASN A 71 1.35 -11.30 9.98
CA ASN A 71 2.64 -11.82 9.55
C ASN A 71 3.72 -11.59 10.60
N TRP A 72 3.62 -10.56 11.45
CA TRP A 72 4.53 -10.37 12.59
C TRP A 72 4.47 -11.50 13.60
N LEU A 73 3.31 -12.16 13.71
CA LEU A 73 3.15 -13.29 14.62
C LEU A 73 4.04 -14.47 14.25
N VAL A 74 4.54 -14.56 13.01
CA VAL A 74 5.46 -15.62 12.57
C VAL A 74 6.90 -15.40 13.05
N LEU A 75 7.28 -14.16 13.37
CA LEU A 75 8.61 -13.87 13.90
C LEU A 75 8.79 -14.46 15.29
N ILE A 76 7.71 -14.57 16.07
CA ILE A 76 7.72 -15.19 17.39
C ILE A 76 8.11 -16.68 17.30
N PRO A 77 7.40 -17.55 16.55
CA PRO A 77 7.78 -18.96 16.44
C PRO A 77 9.13 -19.14 15.77
N ILE A 78 9.49 -18.32 14.78
CA ILE A 78 10.84 -18.35 14.18
C ILE A 78 11.90 -18.06 15.25
N GLY A 79 11.77 -16.95 15.98
CA GLY A 79 12.69 -16.57 17.05
C GLY A 79 12.76 -17.62 18.15
N MET A 80 11.63 -18.22 18.54
CA MET A 80 11.59 -19.31 19.50
C MET A 80 12.34 -20.55 19.02
N VAL A 81 12.17 -20.96 17.76
CA VAL A 81 12.89 -22.10 17.18
C VAL A 81 14.38 -21.81 17.10
N LEU A 82 14.78 -20.62 16.64
CA LEU A 82 16.18 -20.21 16.56
C LEU A 82 16.84 -20.20 17.94
N ALA A 83 16.21 -19.58 18.94
CA ALA A 83 16.71 -19.53 20.31
C ALA A 83 16.83 -20.91 20.98
N THR A 84 16.09 -21.91 20.50
CA THR A 84 16.09 -23.26 21.05
C THR A 84 16.46 -24.32 20.02
N TRP A 85 17.23 -23.95 18.99
CA TRP A 85 17.48 -24.73 17.77
C TRP A 85 17.82 -26.19 18.03
N ARG A 86 18.79 -26.44 18.93
CA ARG A 86 19.27 -27.79 19.26
C ARG A 86 18.23 -28.67 19.96
N ARG A 87 17.21 -28.07 20.58
CA ARG A 87 16.14 -28.76 21.33
C ARG A 87 14.88 -28.99 20.49
N ARG A 88 14.87 -28.59 19.22
CA ARG A 88 13.70 -28.65 18.34
C ARG A 88 13.73 -29.87 17.44
N ALA A 89 12.55 -30.43 17.20
CA ALA A 89 12.39 -31.56 16.31
C ALA A 89 12.87 -31.19 14.89
N PRO A 90 13.43 -32.13 14.10
CA PRO A 90 13.91 -31.87 12.75
C PRO A 90 12.89 -31.14 11.86
N TRP A 91 11.61 -31.52 11.93
CA TRP A 91 10.55 -30.90 11.13
C TRP A 91 10.33 -29.41 11.49
N GLN A 92 10.49 -29.03 12.76
CA GLN A 92 10.35 -27.63 13.20
C GLN A 92 11.48 -26.76 12.64
N ARG A 93 12.69 -27.31 12.63
CA ARG A 93 13.86 -26.67 12.04
C ARG A 93 13.70 -26.54 10.53
N GLY A 94 13.27 -27.61 9.86
CA GLY A 94 12.99 -27.61 8.43
C GLY A 94 11.94 -26.57 8.03
N LEU A 95 10.84 -26.47 8.79
CA LEU A 95 9.79 -25.47 8.55
C LEU A 95 10.33 -24.04 8.66
N VAL A 96 11.14 -23.74 9.68
CA VAL A 96 11.74 -22.40 9.84
C VAL A 96 12.71 -22.10 8.71
N VAL A 97 13.59 -23.03 8.33
CA VAL A 97 14.53 -22.83 7.22
C VAL A 97 13.78 -22.59 5.91
N PHE A 98 12.78 -23.43 5.61
CA PHE A 98 11.95 -23.27 4.42
C PHE A 98 11.23 -21.93 4.41
N TYR A 99 10.59 -21.55 5.52
CA TYR A 99 9.88 -20.29 5.62
C TYR A 99 10.82 -19.09 5.45
N THR A 100 11.98 -19.09 6.11
CA THR A 100 12.99 -18.02 5.98
C THR A 100 13.55 -17.94 4.56
N ALA A 101 13.77 -19.07 3.88
CA ALA A 101 14.21 -19.09 2.49
C ALA A 101 13.14 -18.55 1.54
N ALA A 102 11.87 -18.96 1.72
CA ALA A 102 10.75 -18.44 0.95
C ALA A 102 10.57 -16.93 1.16
N LEU A 103 10.76 -16.47 2.40
CA LEU A 103 10.74 -15.06 2.77
C LEU A 103 11.85 -14.27 2.08
N ALA A 104 13.08 -14.79 2.07
CA ALA A 104 14.20 -14.17 1.38
C ALA A 104 13.98 -14.13 -0.15
N LEU A 105 13.47 -15.21 -0.73
CA LEU A 105 13.16 -15.29 -2.17
C LEU A 105 12.10 -14.27 -2.58
N ILE A 106 10.99 -14.20 -1.84
CA ILE A 106 9.90 -13.27 -2.12
C ILE A 106 10.34 -11.82 -1.88
N GLY A 107 11.09 -11.55 -0.81
CA GLY A 107 11.67 -10.22 -0.57
C GLY A 107 12.59 -9.77 -1.71
N ALA A 108 13.43 -10.67 -2.22
CA ALA A 108 14.36 -10.37 -3.30
C ALA A 108 13.66 -10.18 -4.67
N MET A 109 12.65 -10.99 -4.97
CA MET A 109 12.00 -11.04 -6.29
C MET A 109 10.77 -10.12 -6.42
N GLY A 110 10.14 -9.76 -5.30
CA GLY A 110 8.77 -9.27 -5.37
C GLY A 110 8.25 -8.59 -4.11
N GLY A 111 9.11 -8.04 -3.25
CA GLY A 111 8.69 -7.35 -2.02
C GLY A 111 7.62 -6.27 -2.25
N PHE A 112 7.65 -5.65 -3.43
CA PHE A 112 6.72 -4.60 -3.83
C PHE A 112 5.35 -5.09 -4.33
N ASN A 113 5.24 -6.36 -4.73
CA ASN A 113 4.00 -6.92 -5.25
C ASN A 113 3.27 -7.70 -4.14
N TYR A 114 2.18 -7.12 -3.65
CA TYR A 114 1.37 -7.67 -2.57
C TYR A 114 0.94 -9.12 -2.85
N ARG A 115 0.74 -9.51 -4.12
CA ARG A 115 0.31 -10.87 -4.49
C ARG A 115 1.30 -11.94 -4.06
N TYR A 116 2.60 -11.65 -4.03
CA TYR A 116 3.60 -12.59 -3.52
C TYR A 116 3.59 -12.69 -1.99
N ALA A 117 3.12 -11.67 -1.28
CA ALA A 117 2.87 -11.79 0.15
C ALA A 117 1.61 -12.64 0.45
N LEU A 118 0.61 -12.67 -0.47
CA LEU A 118 -0.61 -13.49 -0.30
C LEU A 118 -0.25 -14.99 -0.30
N THR A 119 0.76 -15.39 -1.07
CA THR A 119 1.14 -16.81 -1.20
C THR A 119 1.78 -17.36 0.09
N LEU A 120 2.45 -16.52 0.88
CA LEU A 120 3.01 -16.92 2.17
C LEU A 120 2.00 -16.92 3.32
N GLN A 121 0.89 -16.22 3.17
CA GLN A 121 -0.03 -16.00 4.27
C GLN A 121 -0.67 -17.29 4.82
N PRO A 122 -1.16 -18.24 4.01
CA PRO A 122 -1.69 -19.50 4.55
C PRO A 122 -0.64 -20.28 5.35
N LEU A 123 0.60 -20.32 4.85
CA LEU A 123 1.72 -20.98 5.51
C LEU A 123 2.07 -20.28 6.84
N THR A 124 2.05 -18.95 6.85
CA THR A 124 2.29 -18.11 8.05
C THR A 124 1.28 -18.41 9.15
N ILE A 125 -0.01 -18.47 8.79
CA ILE A 125 -1.10 -18.78 9.73
C ILE A 125 -0.94 -20.20 10.25
N ALA A 126 -0.72 -21.18 9.36
CA ALA A 126 -0.56 -22.59 9.73
C ALA A 126 0.64 -22.79 10.67
N ALA A 127 1.80 -22.23 10.33
CA ALA A 127 2.99 -22.30 11.18
C ALA A 127 2.74 -21.68 12.55
N THR A 128 2.16 -20.48 12.59
CA THR A 128 1.85 -19.78 13.85
C THR A 128 0.90 -20.60 14.71
N CYS A 129 -0.19 -21.13 14.15
CA CYS A 129 -1.14 -21.99 14.85
C CYS A 129 -0.46 -23.24 15.43
N VAL A 130 0.36 -23.93 14.64
CA VAL A 130 1.07 -25.15 15.08
C VAL A 130 2.04 -24.83 16.24
N PHE A 131 2.83 -23.77 16.12
CA PHE A 131 3.80 -23.43 17.15
C PHE A 131 3.15 -22.95 18.45
N VAL A 132 2.08 -22.16 18.36
CA VAL A 132 1.31 -21.73 19.54
C VAL A 132 0.63 -22.93 20.20
N TRP A 133 0.03 -23.82 19.40
CA TRP A 133 -0.61 -25.04 19.90
C TRP A 133 0.35 -25.92 20.70
N LEU A 134 1.52 -26.22 20.13
CA LEU A 134 2.56 -27.00 20.80
C LEU A 134 3.09 -26.32 22.06
N THR A 135 3.14 -24.99 22.06
CA THR A 135 3.55 -24.22 23.24
C THR A 135 2.51 -24.31 24.35
N PHE A 136 1.22 -24.31 24.01
CA PHE A 136 0.15 -24.53 24.97
C PHE A 136 0.14 -25.95 25.54
N GLU A 137 0.34 -26.97 24.71
CA GLU A 137 0.45 -28.37 25.17
C GLU A 137 1.59 -28.56 26.17
N ARG A 138 2.79 -28.07 25.84
CA ARG A 138 3.96 -28.17 26.73
C ARG A 138 3.76 -27.46 28.08
N LYS A 139 2.82 -26.53 28.16
CA LYS A 139 2.50 -25.77 29.37
C LYS A 139 1.31 -26.33 30.14
N GLY A 140 0.76 -27.46 29.71
CA GLY A 140 -0.41 -28.07 30.34
C GLY A 140 -1.67 -27.20 30.22
N ARG A 141 -1.78 -26.37 29.17
CA ARG A 141 -3.00 -25.59 28.93
C ARG A 141 -4.14 -26.51 28.51
N SER A 142 -5.34 -26.19 28.99
CA SER A 142 -6.54 -26.98 28.73
C SER A 142 -6.88 -26.97 27.23
N ALA A 143 -7.58 -28.02 26.75
CA ALA A 143 -8.10 -28.05 25.38
C ALA A 143 -9.02 -26.85 25.08
N ARG A 144 -9.76 -26.36 26.10
CA ARG A 144 -10.64 -25.20 26.00
C ARG A 144 -9.88 -23.90 25.74
N GLU A 145 -8.79 -23.64 26.47
CA GLU A 145 -7.94 -22.46 26.23
C GLU A 145 -7.32 -22.49 24.82
N ARG A 146 -6.87 -23.67 24.37
CA ARG A 146 -6.33 -23.87 23.02
C ARG A 146 -7.38 -23.61 21.95
N GLY A 147 -8.57 -24.19 22.10
CA GLY A 147 -9.69 -23.99 21.18
C GLY A 147 -10.11 -22.52 21.11
N ALA A 148 -10.21 -21.85 22.26
CA ALA A 148 -10.55 -20.43 22.30
C ALA A 148 -9.55 -19.55 21.53
N PHE A 149 -8.25 -19.81 21.67
CA PHE A 149 -7.22 -19.10 20.91
C PHE A 149 -7.37 -19.30 19.39
N VAL A 150 -7.55 -20.55 18.95
CA VAL A 150 -7.74 -20.86 17.52
C VAL A 150 -9.00 -20.17 16.97
N THR A 151 -10.10 -20.20 17.71
CA THR A 151 -11.34 -19.51 17.33
C THR A 151 -11.14 -18.01 17.19
N VAL A 152 -10.44 -17.36 18.14
CA VAL A 152 -10.15 -15.92 18.06
C VAL A 152 -9.29 -15.61 16.84
N MET A 153 -8.23 -16.40 16.60
CA MET A 153 -7.38 -16.20 15.42
C MET A 153 -8.16 -16.39 14.10
N ALA A 154 -9.05 -17.37 14.03
CA ALA A 154 -9.91 -17.59 12.87
C ALA A 154 -10.88 -16.43 12.64
N LEU A 155 -11.54 -15.94 13.70
CA LEU A 155 -12.43 -14.78 13.63
C LEU A 155 -11.71 -13.51 13.17
N LEU A 156 -10.51 -13.25 13.71
CA LEU A 156 -9.67 -12.14 13.26
C LEU A 156 -9.32 -12.29 11.78
N GLY A 157 -8.96 -13.49 11.32
CA GLY A 157 -8.69 -13.77 9.91
C GLY A 157 -9.90 -13.53 8.98
N VAL A 158 -11.10 -13.90 9.42
CA VAL A 158 -12.36 -13.68 8.67
C VAL A 158 -12.72 -12.20 8.60
N LEU A 159 -12.75 -11.50 9.75
CA LEU A 159 -13.06 -10.07 9.81
C LEU A 159 -12.10 -9.27 8.91
N ASN A 160 -10.83 -9.66 8.94
CA ASN A 160 -9.82 -9.02 8.13
C ASN A 160 -10.02 -9.29 6.63
N SER A 161 -10.27 -10.55 6.24
CA SER A 161 -10.56 -10.89 4.85
C SER A 161 -11.78 -10.12 4.33
N ALA A 162 -12.82 -9.99 5.16
CA ALA A 162 -14.02 -9.21 4.82
C ALA A 162 -13.71 -7.73 4.57
N ALA A 163 -12.89 -7.09 5.43
CA ALA A 163 -12.45 -5.71 5.24
C ALA A 163 -11.65 -5.53 3.93
N SER A 164 -10.74 -6.47 3.63
CA SER A 164 -9.95 -6.46 2.40
C SER A 164 -10.82 -6.62 1.15
N ILE A 165 -11.77 -7.56 1.19
CA ILE A 165 -12.72 -7.82 0.09
C ILE A 165 -13.62 -6.59 -0.14
N HIS A 166 -14.16 -5.99 0.92
CA HIS A 166 -14.98 -4.79 0.82
C HIS A 166 -14.22 -3.63 0.15
N TYR A 167 -12.96 -3.42 0.54
CA TYR A 167 -12.09 -2.43 -0.09
C TYR A 167 -11.89 -2.72 -1.58
N HIS A 168 -11.53 -3.95 -1.95
CA HIS A 168 -11.37 -4.32 -3.36
C HIS A 168 -12.64 -4.16 -4.17
N PHE A 169 -13.81 -4.52 -3.63
CA PHE A 169 -15.09 -4.30 -4.31
C PHE A 169 -15.39 -2.83 -4.50
N ARG A 170 -15.12 -1.97 -3.50
CA ARG A 170 -15.28 -0.52 -3.66
C ARG A 170 -14.39 0.00 -4.78
N VAL A 171 -13.11 -0.39 -4.81
CA VAL A 171 -12.20 0.00 -5.89
C VAL A 171 -12.72 -0.51 -7.24
N ALA A 172 -13.04 -1.80 -7.35
CA ALA A 172 -13.53 -2.42 -8.57
C ALA A 172 -14.85 -1.84 -9.08
N SER A 173 -15.81 -1.51 -8.21
CA SER A 173 -17.09 -0.92 -8.60
C SER A 173 -16.93 0.47 -9.20
N VAL A 174 -15.94 1.21 -8.72
CA VAL A 174 -15.64 2.54 -9.26
C VAL A 174 -14.86 2.42 -10.57
N MET A 175 -14.09 1.33 -10.74
CA MET A 175 -13.39 1.00 -12.00
C MET A 175 -14.25 0.30 -13.06
N ALA A 176 -15.42 -0.24 -12.68
CA ALA A 176 -16.34 -0.94 -13.59
C ALA A 176 -17.24 0.01 -14.40
N ALA A 177 -17.15 1.32 -14.18
CA ALA A 177 -17.77 2.30 -15.07
C ALA A 177 -17.03 2.27 -16.41
N PRO A 178 -17.66 1.87 -17.52
CA PRO A 178 -17.00 1.88 -18.81
C PRO A 178 -16.66 3.33 -19.17
N PRO A 179 -15.44 3.61 -19.63
CA PRO A 179 -15.11 4.93 -20.15
C PRO A 179 -15.96 5.24 -21.39
N PRO A 180 -16.25 6.52 -21.64
CA PRO A 180 -16.51 6.94 -23.00
C PRO A 180 -15.22 6.71 -23.81
N GLU A 181 -15.29 5.82 -24.80
CA GLU A 181 -14.30 5.67 -25.89
C GLU A 181 -12.96 4.96 -25.60
N ALA A 182 -12.89 3.96 -24.71
CA ALA A 182 -11.74 3.05 -24.74
C ALA A 182 -11.80 2.10 -25.94
N ARG A 183 -10.64 1.83 -26.56
CA ARG A 183 -10.49 0.76 -27.56
C ARG A 183 -11.08 -0.55 -27.00
N PRO A 184 -12.06 -1.17 -27.69
CA PRO A 184 -12.63 -2.43 -27.25
C PRO A 184 -11.52 -3.48 -27.02
N GLY A 185 -11.40 -4.00 -25.80
CA GLY A 185 -10.48 -5.09 -25.46
C GLY A 185 -9.15 -4.73 -24.80
N ALA A 186 -8.82 -3.43 -24.61
CA ALA A 186 -7.61 -3.06 -23.87
C ALA A 186 -7.75 -3.37 -22.37
N THR A 187 -6.77 -4.04 -21.78
CA THR A 187 -6.70 -4.30 -20.34
C THR A 187 -6.41 -3.01 -19.56
N LEU A 188 -6.81 -2.94 -18.30
CA LEU A 188 -6.55 -1.79 -17.43
C LEU A 188 -5.06 -1.43 -17.36
N ALA A 189 -4.18 -2.43 -17.29
CA ALA A 189 -2.73 -2.23 -17.25
C ALA A 189 -2.24 -1.53 -18.53
N GLU A 190 -2.70 -2.00 -19.70
CA GLU A 190 -2.36 -1.37 -20.98
C GLU A 190 -2.85 0.08 -21.05
N ARG A 191 -3.94 0.43 -20.36
CA ARG A 191 -4.48 1.79 -20.37
C ARG A 191 -3.76 2.72 -19.40
N LEU A 192 -3.35 2.23 -18.24
CA LEU A 192 -2.57 2.98 -17.25
C LEU A 192 -1.11 3.18 -17.69
N ASP A 193 -0.55 2.24 -18.48
CA ASP A 193 0.81 2.34 -19.02
C ASP A 193 0.88 3.07 -20.37
N ALA A 194 -0.23 3.18 -21.08
CA ALA A 194 -0.29 3.84 -22.37
C ALA A 194 -0.53 5.35 -22.24
N GLY A 195 0.39 6.07 -21.62
CA GLY A 195 0.49 7.52 -21.83
C GLY A 195 0.72 7.88 -23.31
N PRO A 196 0.84 9.19 -23.63
CA PRO A 196 1.28 9.64 -24.95
C PRO A 196 2.55 8.88 -25.38
N GLU A 197 2.67 8.57 -26.68
CA GLU A 197 3.83 7.83 -27.21
C GLU A 197 5.14 8.55 -26.88
N ASP A 198 5.14 9.87 -26.95
CA ASP A 198 6.20 10.76 -26.49
C ASP A 198 5.63 11.77 -25.48
N LEU A 199 5.56 11.35 -24.21
CA LEU A 199 5.01 12.17 -23.13
C LEU A 199 5.81 13.46 -22.92
N GLU A 200 7.15 13.44 -23.07
CA GLU A 200 7.95 14.66 -22.90
C GLU A 200 7.66 15.70 -23.98
N ARG A 201 7.59 15.26 -25.24
CA ARG A 201 7.22 16.15 -26.35
C ARG A 201 5.79 16.67 -26.17
N TRP A 202 4.84 15.79 -25.85
CA TRP A 202 3.45 16.20 -25.63
C TRP A 202 3.33 17.26 -24.52
N LEU A 203 4.07 17.12 -23.42
CA LEU A 203 4.09 18.14 -22.37
C LEU A 203 4.70 19.48 -22.82
N ASN A 204 5.79 19.43 -23.60
CA ASN A 204 6.42 20.63 -24.16
C ASN A 204 5.49 21.37 -25.12
N ASP A 205 4.83 20.63 -26.02
CA ASP A 205 3.91 21.17 -27.02
C ASP A 205 2.71 21.89 -26.36
N HIS A 206 2.38 21.52 -25.12
CA HIS A 206 1.33 22.15 -24.31
C HIS A 206 1.85 23.10 -23.22
N GLY A 207 3.09 23.57 -23.35
CA GLY A 207 3.65 24.66 -22.56
C GLY A 207 4.08 24.30 -21.13
N VAL A 208 4.19 23.00 -20.81
CA VAL A 208 4.79 22.54 -19.55
C VAL A 208 6.31 22.56 -19.74
N ARG A 209 7.03 23.28 -18.88
CA ARG A 209 8.50 23.38 -18.94
C ARG A 209 9.16 22.20 -18.21
N PRO A 210 10.41 21.82 -18.57
CA PRO A 210 11.10 20.72 -17.89
C PRO A 210 11.24 20.89 -16.37
N THR A 211 11.25 22.14 -15.90
CA THR A 211 11.35 22.50 -14.47
C THR A 211 10.00 22.59 -13.76
N ASP A 212 8.88 22.55 -14.50
CA ASP A 212 7.56 22.67 -13.90
C ASP A 212 7.21 21.39 -13.14
N THR A 213 6.68 21.55 -11.92
CA THR A 213 6.19 20.43 -11.13
C THR A 213 4.75 20.10 -11.53
N VAL A 214 4.48 18.81 -11.72
CA VAL A 214 3.16 18.30 -12.14
C VAL A 214 2.59 17.35 -11.10
N LEU A 215 1.32 17.53 -10.74
CA LEU A 215 0.58 16.59 -9.92
C LEU A 215 0.13 15.43 -10.82
N VAL A 216 0.50 14.21 -10.47
CA VAL A 216 0.23 13.02 -11.29
C VAL A 216 -0.79 12.17 -10.56
N ASN A 217 -2.02 12.13 -11.08
CA ASN A 217 -3.09 11.36 -10.46
C ASN A 217 -3.05 9.91 -10.95
N ASN A 218 -2.47 9.02 -10.13
CA ASN A 218 -2.44 7.57 -10.33
C ASN A 218 -2.00 7.09 -11.73
N LEU A 219 -0.96 7.72 -12.29
CA LEU A 219 -0.43 7.38 -13.61
C LEU A 219 1.06 6.98 -13.54
N PRO A 220 1.36 5.67 -13.42
CA PRO A 220 2.72 5.15 -13.39
C PRO A 220 3.55 5.56 -14.60
N VAL A 221 2.92 5.72 -15.77
CA VAL A 221 3.59 6.12 -17.01
C VAL A 221 4.42 7.41 -16.90
N TRP A 222 4.02 8.33 -16.02
CA TRP A 222 4.83 9.53 -15.74
C TRP A 222 6.23 9.15 -15.24
N TYR A 223 6.32 8.15 -14.38
CA TYR A 223 7.59 7.73 -13.79
C TYR A 223 8.46 6.93 -14.76
N TYR A 224 7.85 6.27 -15.75
CA TYR A 224 8.61 5.54 -16.76
C TYR A 224 9.04 6.40 -17.95
N ARG A 225 8.28 7.45 -18.30
CA ARG A 225 8.43 8.14 -19.59
C ARG A 225 8.84 9.61 -19.50
N THR A 226 9.04 10.15 -18.31
CA THR A 226 9.55 11.51 -18.14
C THR A 226 10.51 11.65 -16.97
N ARG A 227 11.47 12.58 -17.13
CA ARG A 227 12.42 12.98 -16.08
C ARG A 227 11.95 14.19 -15.28
N ARG A 228 10.77 14.72 -15.57
CA ARG A 228 10.24 15.94 -14.95
C ARG A 228 9.88 15.73 -13.47
N PRO A 229 9.94 16.81 -12.66
CA PRO A 229 9.42 16.78 -11.30
C PRO A 229 7.92 16.42 -11.31
N GLY A 230 7.55 15.39 -10.55
CA GLY A 230 6.16 14.94 -10.40
C GLY A 230 5.83 14.70 -8.94
N ILE A 231 4.64 15.14 -8.51
CA ILE A 231 4.07 14.82 -7.21
C ILE A 231 3.01 13.75 -7.42
N TYR A 232 3.19 12.59 -6.78
CA TYR A 232 2.22 11.51 -6.89
C TYR A 232 0.97 11.83 -6.08
N PHE A 233 -0.20 11.58 -6.66
CA PHE A 233 -1.49 11.72 -6.02
C PHE A 233 -2.37 10.52 -6.33
N TRP A 234 -3.02 9.98 -5.31
CA TRP A 234 -4.05 8.96 -5.45
C TRP A 234 -5.38 9.55 -5.04
N CYS A 235 -6.18 9.98 -6.02
CA CYS A 235 -7.45 10.65 -5.74
C CYS A 235 -8.49 9.76 -5.03
N GLY A 236 -8.46 8.44 -5.24
CA GLY A 236 -9.45 7.50 -4.68
C GLY A 236 -9.46 7.43 -3.15
N SER A 237 -8.36 7.81 -2.51
CA SER A 237 -8.22 7.94 -1.05
C SER A 237 -7.75 9.33 -0.63
N ASP A 238 -7.75 10.29 -1.57
CA ASP A 238 -7.26 11.66 -1.39
C ASP A 238 -5.85 11.74 -0.79
N GLN A 239 -4.90 10.98 -1.34
CA GLN A 239 -3.55 10.86 -0.81
C GLN A 239 -2.52 11.54 -1.71
N LEU A 240 -1.92 12.60 -1.19
CA LEU A 240 -0.79 13.31 -1.76
C LEU A 240 0.51 12.80 -1.15
N PHE A 241 1.48 12.42 -1.97
CA PHE A 241 2.73 11.82 -1.50
C PHE A 241 3.86 12.83 -1.60
N LEU A 242 4.31 13.32 -0.45
CA LEU A 242 5.39 14.30 -0.30
C LEU A 242 6.59 13.68 0.42
N ARG A 243 7.72 14.40 0.45
CA ARG A 243 8.97 13.93 1.07
C ARG A 243 8.83 13.64 2.57
N ASP A 244 7.91 14.32 3.24
CA ASP A 244 7.63 14.21 4.67
C ASP A 244 6.48 13.23 4.99
N GLY A 245 5.89 12.60 3.97
CA GLY A 245 4.87 11.58 4.13
C GLY A 245 3.62 11.83 3.28
N THR A 246 2.50 11.28 3.72
CA THR A 246 1.20 11.42 3.03
C THR A 246 0.37 12.54 3.63
N HIS A 247 -0.24 13.31 2.75
CA HIS A 247 -1.14 14.40 3.13
C HIS A 247 -2.45 14.28 2.37
N ALA A 248 -3.54 14.74 2.97
CA ALA A 248 -4.76 14.95 2.20
C ALA A 248 -4.58 16.13 1.24
N LEU A 249 -5.12 16.06 0.02
CA LEU A 249 -5.21 17.23 -0.86
C LEU A 249 -6.52 18.00 -0.60
N LEU A 250 -7.63 17.28 -0.49
CA LEU A 250 -8.98 17.85 -0.43
C LEU A 250 -9.62 17.73 0.95
N ALA A 251 -9.37 16.66 1.69
CA ALA A 251 -10.00 16.40 2.98
C ALA A 251 -9.63 17.50 3.98
N GLY A 252 -10.67 18.10 4.58
CA GLY A 252 -10.53 19.23 5.49
C GLY A 252 -10.14 20.56 4.81
N ARG A 253 -10.13 20.62 3.47
CA ARG A 253 -9.83 21.86 2.72
C ARG A 253 -10.99 22.26 1.82
N THR A 254 -11.11 23.57 1.60
CA THR A 254 -11.97 24.11 0.54
C THR A 254 -11.26 23.97 -0.82
N VAL A 255 -12.02 23.99 -1.91
CA VAL A 255 -11.45 23.98 -3.27
C VAL A 255 -10.39 25.09 -3.46
N PRO A 256 -10.61 26.34 -3.02
CA PRO A 256 -9.55 27.35 -3.04
C PRO A 256 -8.33 27.04 -2.17
N GLY A 257 -8.54 26.44 -1.00
CA GLY A 257 -7.44 26.03 -0.12
C GLY A 257 -6.56 24.93 -0.76
N ALA A 258 -7.17 23.96 -1.44
CA ALA A 258 -6.45 22.92 -2.17
C ALA A 258 -5.68 23.49 -3.38
N ALA A 259 -6.28 24.42 -4.12
CA ALA A 259 -5.62 25.08 -5.25
C ALA A 259 -4.42 25.92 -4.80
N SER A 260 -4.57 26.67 -3.71
CA SER A 260 -3.49 27.45 -3.10
C SER A 260 -2.37 26.55 -2.59
N LEU A 261 -2.69 25.40 -1.96
CA LEU A 261 -1.67 24.42 -1.55
C LEU A 261 -0.82 23.96 -2.76
N LEU A 262 -1.45 23.57 -3.86
CA LEU A 262 -0.73 23.13 -5.06
C LEU A 262 0.15 24.26 -5.63
N ARG A 263 -0.41 25.45 -5.84
CA ARG A 263 0.29 26.54 -6.51
C ARG A 263 1.35 27.22 -5.63
N ASP A 264 0.96 27.59 -4.42
CA ASP A 264 1.72 28.50 -3.56
C ASP A 264 2.72 27.73 -2.70
N SER A 265 2.33 26.58 -2.16
CA SER A 265 3.21 25.78 -1.30
C SER A 265 4.01 24.73 -2.05
N LEU A 266 3.41 24.08 -3.05
CA LEU A 266 4.04 22.96 -3.77
C LEU A 266 4.59 23.37 -5.14
N HIS A 267 4.37 24.62 -5.56
CA HIS A 267 4.78 25.13 -6.87
C HIS A 267 4.34 24.25 -8.05
N CYS A 268 3.19 23.59 -7.88
CA CYS A 268 2.60 22.64 -8.81
C CYS A 268 1.46 23.31 -9.56
N ARG A 269 1.69 23.59 -10.85
CA ARG A 269 0.73 24.32 -11.70
C ARG A 269 -0.09 23.43 -12.60
N TYR A 270 0.37 22.21 -12.85
CA TYR A 270 -0.26 21.29 -13.78
C TYR A 270 -0.71 20.02 -13.06
N ILE A 271 -1.77 19.43 -13.56
CA ILE A 271 -2.28 18.14 -13.11
C ILE A 271 -2.41 17.24 -14.34
N PHE A 272 -1.75 16.09 -14.29
CA PHE A 272 -1.85 15.04 -15.30
C PHE A 272 -2.69 13.89 -14.74
N SER A 273 -3.77 13.55 -15.43
CA SER A 273 -4.75 12.55 -14.99
C SER A 273 -5.37 11.83 -16.19
N THR A 274 -6.31 10.93 -15.93
CA THR A 274 -7.30 10.48 -16.91
C THR A 274 -8.70 10.73 -16.36
N GLY A 275 -9.70 10.82 -17.23
CA GLY A 275 -11.09 10.95 -16.81
C GLY A 275 -11.53 9.82 -15.87
N GLU A 276 -11.07 8.60 -16.12
CA GLU A 276 -11.39 7.41 -15.33
C GLU A 276 -10.84 7.47 -13.92
N LEU A 277 -9.58 7.84 -13.79
CA LEU A 277 -8.93 7.93 -12.51
C LEU A 277 -9.53 9.07 -11.71
N SER A 278 -9.76 10.22 -12.33
CA SER A 278 -10.42 11.35 -11.67
C SER A 278 -11.82 10.97 -11.14
N ALA A 279 -12.57 10.16 -11.89
CA ALA A 279 -13.89 9.67 -11.49
C ALA A 279 -13.86 8.78 -10.23
N LEU A 280 -12.68 8.29 -9.80
CA LEU A 280 -12.55 7.57 -8.54
C LEU A 280 -12.91 8.42 -7.31
N SER A 281 -12.92 9.75 -7.45
CA SER A 281 -13.17 10.69 -6.37
C SER A 281 -14.03 11.87 -6.85
N PRO A 282 -15.35 11.89 -6.55
CA PRO A 282 -16.21 13.02 -6.87
C PRO A 282 -15.70 14.37 -6.34
N PRO A 283 -15.11 14.46 -5.12
CA PRO A 283 -14.45 15.69 -4.67
C PRO A 283 -13.32 16.15 -5.60
N PHE A 284 -12.51 15.22 -6.14
CA PHE A 284 -11.42 15.57 -7.05
C PHE A 284 -11.92 15.98 -8.43
N THR A 285 -12.93 15.31 -8.97
CA THR A 285 -13.60 15.75 -10.22
C THR A 285 -14.17 17.17 -10.07
N ARG A 286 -14.80 17.46 -8.93
CA ARG A 286 -15.28 18.81 -8.60
C ARG A 286 -14.13 19.82 -8.53
N PHE A 287 -13.03 19.46 -7.88
CA PHE A 287 -11.83 20.29 -7.81
C PHE A 287 -11.27 20.62 -9.21
N LEU A 288 -11.18 19.63 -10.11
CA LEU A 288 -10.73 19.86 -11.49
C LEU A 288 -11.67 20.82 -12.24
N ALA A 289 -12.98 20.70 -12.06
CA ALA A 289 -13.96 21.57 -12.73
C ALA A 289 -13.93 23.01 -12.20
N GLU A 290 -13.85 23.18 -10.88
CA GLU A 290 -13.95 24.50 -10.24
C GLU A 290 -12.60 25.24 -10.24
N ALA A 291 -11.52 24.57 -9.89
CA ALA A 291 -10.21 25.20 -9.67
C ALA A 291 -9.19 25.05 -10.80
N CYS A 292 -9.48 24.23 -11.81
CA CYS A 292 -8.56 24.01 -12.92
C CYS A 292 -9.16 24.37 -14.28
N GLU A 293 -8.31 24.60 -15.27
CA GLU A 293 -8.65 24.77 -16.67
C GLU A 293 -8.07 23.58 -17.48
N PRO A 294 -8.84 22.99 -18.40
CA PRO A 294 -8.29 21.95 -19.29
C PRO A 294 -7.29 22.58 -20.26
N VAL A 295 -6.11 21.97 -20.39
CA VAL A 295 -5.06 22.39 -21.33
C VAL A 295 -5.05 21.49 -22.55
N ALA A 296 -5.11 20.18 -22.35
CA ALA A 296 -5.01 19.19 -23.40
C ALA A 296 -5.65 17.87 -23.01
N THR A 297 -6.12 17.13 -24.01
CA THR A 297 -6.54 15.72 -23.88
C THR A 297 -5.92 14.92 -25.01
N ASP A 298 -5.22 13.82 -24.69
CA ASP A 298 -4.67 12.94 -25.71
C ASP A 298 -5.75 11.98 -26.28
N PRO A 299 -5.50 11.31 -27.43
CA PRO A 299 -6.45 10.37 -28.01
C PRO A 299 -6.76 9.13 -27.14
N LYS A 300 -6.04 8.92 -26.03
CA LYS A 300 -6.23 7.83 -25.10
C LYS A 300 -6.99 8.27 -23.83
N GLY A 301 -7.36 9.54 -23.74
CA GLY A 301 -8.12 10.11 -22.62
C GLY A 301 -7.25 10.61 -21.45
N HIS A 302 -5.94 10.75 -21.62
CA HIS A 302 -5.09 11.46 -20.66
C HIS A 302 -5.33 12.95 -20.76
N THR A 303 -5.58 13.59 -19.63
CA THR A 303 -5.87 15.01 -19.53
C THR A 303 -4.74 15.74 -18.83
N LEU A 304 -4.44 16.92 -19.33
CA LEU A 304 -3.59 17.90 -18.67
C LEU A 304 -4.47 19.08 -18.28
N HIS A 305 -4.44 19.43 -17.00
CA HIS A 305 -5.12 20.59 -16.45
C HIS A 305 -4.11 21.57 -15.89
N ARG A 306 -4.42 22.87 -15.94
CA ARG A 306 -3.68 23.91 -15.23
C ARG A 306 -4.50 24.41 -14.06
N VAL A 307 -3.88 24.60 -12.90
CA VAL A 307 -4.51 25.21 -11.72
C VAL A 307 -4.68 26.71 -11.99
N LYS A 308 -5.90 27.25 -11.81
CA LYS A 308 -6.20 28.66 -12.08
C LYS A 308 -5.41 29.59 -11.16
N ASP A 309 -4.86 30.66 -11.70
CA ASP A 309 -4.14 31.68 -10.92
C ASP A 309 -5.10 32.49 -10.02
N THR A 310 -6.31 32.73 -10.49
CA THR A 310 -7.37 33.41 -9.73
C THR A 310 -8.62 32.56 -9.69
N LEU A 311 -9.06 32.21 -8.49
CA LEU A 311 -10.40 31.65 -8.28
C LEU A 311 -11.35 32.83 -8.10
N ARG A 312 -12.27 33.01 -9.06
CA ARG A 312 -13.34 34.01 -8.90
C ARG A 312 -14.15 33.62 -7.66
N ARG A 313 -14.19 34.52 -6.68
CA ARG A 313 -15.05 34.40 -5.50
C ARG A 313 -16.51 34.58 -5.89
#